data_AF-A0A0D8X9X8-F1
#
_entry.id   AF-A0A0D8X9X8-F1
#
_cell.length_a   1.000
_cell.length_b   1.000
_cell.length_c   1.000
_cell.angle_alpha   90.00
_cell.angle_beta   90.00
_cell.angle_gamma   90.00
#
_symmetry.space_group_name_H-M   'P 1'
#
loop_
_entity.id
_entity.type
_entity.pdbx_description
1 polymer ?
#
loop_
_entity_poly.entity_id
_entity_poly.type
_entity_poly.pdbx_seq_one_letter_code
_entity_poly.pdbx_strand_id
1 'polypeptide(L)'
;MARILAICQMNYFVVFCECKAEWHASDWGSCSSNCGTGGVQLRLLSCVWTITRLPAGRNCEGRRPPAARSCPHADSLPPCRPTA
;
A
#
# COMPACT_ATOMS: atom_id res chain seq x y z
N MET A 1 11.58 -31.13 -12.89
CA MET A 1 11.55 -29.73 -12.41
C MET A 1 10.32 -29.04 -12.97
N ALA A 2 9.13 -29.31 -12.41
CA ALA A 2 7.88 -28.76 -12.91
C ALA A 2 7.65 -27.35 -12.36
N ARG A 3 7.65 -26.34 -13.23
CA ARG A 3 7.19 -24.98 -12.87
C ARG A 3 5.68 -24.98 -12.97
N ILE A 4 5.03 -25.03 -11.81
CA ILE A 4 3.58 -24.97 -11.61
C ILE A 4 3.05 -23.70 -12.27
N LEU A 5 2.34 -23.83 -13.39
CA LEU A 5 1.57 -22.75 -14.00
C LEU A 5 0.38 -22.42 -13.09
N ALA A 6 0.25 -21.15 -12.71
CA ALA A 6 -0.82 -20.64 -11.86
C ALA A 6 -2.19 -20.82 -12.54
N ILE A 7 -3.10 -21.53 -11.88
CA ILE A 7 -4.45 -21.84 -12.38
C ILE A 7 -5.46 -21.02 -11.57
N CYS A 8 -6.14 -20.05 -12.19
CA CYS A 8 -7.40 -19.49 -11.68
C CYS A 8 -8.59 -20.19 -12.38
N GLN A 9 -8.74 -21.48 -12.06
CA GLN A 9 -9.79 -22.49 -12.36
C GLN A 9 -10.27 -22.78 -13.81
N MET A 10 -10.47 -24.08 -14.02
CA MET A 10 -10.67 -24.81 -15.28
C MET A 10 -12.08 -24.63 -15.88
N ASN A 11 -12.22 -23.85 -16.95
CA ASN A 11 -13.07 -24.27 -18.04
C ASN A 11 -12.43 -23.90 -19.38
N TYR A 12 -12.65 -24.76 -20.36
CA TYR A 12 -11.81 -25.08 -21.53
C TYR A 12 -11.73 -24.00 -22.62
N PHE A 13 -11.69 -22.73 -22.26
CA PHE A 13 -11.43 -21.61 -23.18
C PHE A 13 -10.49 -20.63 -22.49
N VAL A 14 -9.20 -20.72 -22.84
CA VAL A 14 -8.05 -19.99 -22.31
C VAL A 14 -8.39 -18.54 -21.94
N VAL A 15 -8.76 -18.30 -20.68
CA VAL A 15 -8.73 -16.95 -20.12
C VAL A 15 -7.27 -16.69 -19.81
N PHE A 16 -6.60 -15.93 -20.66
CA PHE A 16 -5.36 -15.26 -20.29
C PHE A 16 -5.68 -14.31 -19.14
N CYS A 17 -5.70 -14.84 -17.92
CA CYS A 17 -5.65 -14.03 -16.72
C CYS A 17 -4.22 -13.50 -16.69
N GLU A 18 -4.01 -12.33 -17.29
CA GLU A 18 -2.78 -11.59 -17.02
C GLU A 18 -2.71 -11.44 -15.50
N CYS A 19 -1.81 -12.21 -14.88
CA CYS A 19 -1.50 -12.14 -13.45
C CYS A 19 -0.73 -10.83 -13.18
N LYS A 20 -1.39 -9.70 -13.43
CA LYS A 20 -0.89 -8.37 -13.11
C LYS A 20 -1.29 -8.07 -11.67
N ALA A 21 -0.29 -7.75 -10.87
CA ALA A 21 -0.47 -7.29 -9.50
C ALA A 21 -0.06 -5.83 -9.41
N GLU A 22 -0.82 -5.07 -8.63
CA GLU A 22 -0.57 -3.64 -8.42
C GLU A 22 -0.55 -3.28 -6.93
N TRP A 23 0.24 -2.25 -6.62
CA TRP A 23 0.26 -1.67 -5.29
C TRP A 23 -1.03 -0.91 -5.05
N HIS A 24 -1.84 -1.41 -4.13
CA HIS A 24 -2.97 -0.69 -3.59
C HIS A 24 -2.55 0.04 -2.30
N ALA A 25 -2.85 1.32 -2.23
CA ALA A 25 -2.57 2.14 -1.07
C ALA A 25 -3.89 2.56 -0.42
N SER A 26 -4.02 2.32 0.88
CA SER A 26 -5.16 2.86 1.63
C SER A 26 -5.09 4.37 1.74
N ASP A 27 -6.17 4.95 2.27
CA ASP A 27 -6.14 6.31 2.76
C ASP A 27 -5.06 6.49 3.84
N TRP A 28 -4.62 7.73 3.97
CA TRP A 28 -3.70 8.14 5.01
C TRP A 28 -4.43 8.18 6.35
N GLY A 29 -3.80 7.59 7.38
CA GLY A 29 -4.25 7.71 8.75
C GLY A 29 -4.03 9.11 9.32
N SER A 30 -4.49 9.29 10.55
CA SER A 30 -4.29 10.53 11.33
C SER A 30 -2.81 10.84 11.54
N CYS A 31 -2.51 12.13 11.73
CA CYS A 31 -1.15 12.55 12.08
C CYS A 31 -0.76 11.99 13.45
N SER A 32 0.47 11.50 13.60
CA SER A 32 1.02 11.02 14.87
C SER A 32 1.16 12.11 15.93
N SER A 33 1.18 13.37 15.51
CA SER A 33 1.42 14.53 16.37
C SER A 33 0.43 15.64 16.03
N ASN A 34 -0.02 16.35 17.06
CA ASN A 34 -0.91 17.51 16.94
C ASN A 34 -0.19 18.80 17.34
N CYS A 35 1.14 18.75 17.46
CA CYS A 35 2.03 19.86 17.76
C CYS A 35 3.29 19.75 16.91
N GLY A 36 3.92 20.89 16.63
CA GLY A 36 5.17 21.00 15.88
C GLY A 36 5.10 20.42 14.46
N THR A 37 6.28 20.27 13.84
CA THR A 37 6.40 19.87 12.44
C THR A 37 6.81 18.41 12.23
N GLY A 38 7.10 17.67 13.32
CA GLY A 38 7.64 16.31 13.27
C GLY A 38 6.60 15.19 13.09
N GLY A 39 5.32 15.53 12.91
CA GLY A 39 4.26 14.55 12.77
C GLY A 39 4.34 13.74 11.47
N VAL A 40 3.99 12.46 11.54
CA VAL A 40 3.96 11.52 10.41
C VAL A 40 2.56 10.92 10.27
N GLN A 41 2.08 10.77 9.04
CA GLN A 41 0.92 9.96 8.70
C GLN A 41 1.37 8.65 8.08
N LEU A 42 0.71 7.55 8.46
CA LEU A 42 0.94 6.23 7.92
C LEU A 42 -0.25 5.79 7.07
N ARG A 43 0.00 4.91 6.09
CA ARG A 43 -1.04 4.19 5.36
C ARG A 43 -0.65 2.75 5.15
N LEU A 44 -1.65 1.91 4.94
CA LEU A 44 -1.46 0.51 4.60
C LEU A 44 -1.20 0.38 3.10
N LEU A 45 -0.26 -0.48 2.76
CA LEU A 45 0.03 -0.87 1.39
C LEU A 45 -0.24 -2.35 1.25
N SER A 46 -1.07 -2.71 0.28
CA SER A 46 -1.35 -4.10 -0.08
C SER A 46 -0.94 -4.34 -1.52
N CYS A 47 -0.42 -5.54 -1.78
CA CYS A 47 -0.23 -6.01 -3.14
C CYS A 47 -1.43 -6.85 -3.53
N VAL A 48 -2.13 -6.47 -4.59
CA VAL A 48 -3.38 -7.14 -5.01
C VAL A 48 -3.37 -7.47 -6.49
N TRP A 49 -4.05 -8.54 -6.87
CA TRP A 49 -4.27 -8.85 -8.28
C TRP A 49 -5.23 -7.83 -8.89
N THR A 50 -4.90 -7.27 -10.05
CA THR A 50 -5.70 -6.22 -10.69
C THR A 50 -7.13 -6.69 -10.99
N ILE A 51 -7.30 -7.97 -11.36
CA ILE A 51 -8.59 -8.55 -11.72
C ILE A 51 -9.43 -8.90 -10.48
N THR A 52 -8.87 -9.68 -9.55
CA THR A 52 -9.65 -10.23 -8.42
C THR A 52 -9.65 -9.34 -7.18
N ARG A 53 -8.74 -8.35 -7.11
CA ARG A 53 -8.47 -7.53 -5.92
C ARG A 53 -8.04 -8.33 -4.67
N LEU A 54 -7.78 -9.63 -4.83
CA LEU A 54 -7.29 -10.49 -3.76
C LEU A 54 -5.81 -10.27 -3.50
N PRO A 55 -5.31 -10.61 -2.29
CA PRO A 55 -3.89 -10.50 -1.96
C PRO A 55 -3.00 -11.26 -2.95
N ALA A 56 -2.06 -10.54 -3.55
CA ALA A 56 -1.08 -11.05 -4.50
C ALA A 56 0.30 -11.28 -3.87
N GLY A 57 0.43 -11.18 -2.54
CA GLY A 57 1.68 -11.45 -1.83
C GLY A 57 2.82 -10.52 -2.25
N ARG A 58 3.85 -11.06 -2.89
CA ARG A 58 5.05 -10.33 -3.35
C ARG A 58 5.11 -10.13 -4.87
N ASN A 59 4.00 -10.34 -5.58
CA ASN A 59 3.97 -10.30 -7.05
C ASN A 59 3.89 -8.88 -7.64
N CYS A 60 3.77 -7.83 -6.81
CA CYS A 60 3.73 -6.45 -7.30
C CYS A 60 5.12 -6.02 -7.76
N GLU A 61 5.21 -5.67 -9.04
CA GLU A 61 6.42 -5.14 -9.65
C GLU A 61 6.42 -3.60 -9.61
N GLY A 62 7.59 -2.99 -9.85
CA GLY A 62 7.74 -1.54 -9.86
C GLY A 62 7.93 -0.90 -8.48
N ARG A 63 7.79 0.43 -8.42
CA ARG A 63 8.07 1.21 -7.21
C ARG A 63 6.94 1.06 -6.20
N ARG A 64 7.27 0.55 -5.02
CA ARG A 64 6.39 0.58 -3.85
C ARG A 64 6.08 2.03 -3.48
N PRO A 65 4.80 2.43 -3.40
CA PRO A 65 4.43 3.77 -2.92
C PRO A 65 4.91 4.02 -1.49
N PRO A 66 5.03 5.28 -1.04
CA PRO A 66 5.41 5.57 0.34
C PRO A 66 4.33 5.09 1.32
N ALA A 67 4.75 4.39 2.38
CA ALA A 67 3.87 4.01 3.49
C ALA A 67 3.75 5.09 4.57
N ALA A 68 4.65 6.07 4.54
CA ALA A 68 4.72 7.17 5.49
C ALA A 68 4.87 8.50 4.73
N ARG A 69 4.28 9.56 5.27
CA ARG A 69 4.51 10.95 4.81
C ARG A 69 4.50 11.90 5.99
N SER A 70 5.09 13.08 5.83
CA SER A 70 4.91 14.19 6.76
C SER A 70 3.45 14.65 6.80
N CYS A 71 3.03 15.20 7.93
CA CYS A 71 1.67 15.70 8.05
C CYS A 71 1.46 16.96 7.21
N PRO A 72 0.35 17.06 6.46
CA PRO A 72 0.12 18.15 5.49
C PRO A 72 -0.07 19.53 6.13
N HIS A 73 -0.26 19.62 7.45
CA HIS A 73 -0.56 20.86 8.18
C HIS A 73 0.39 21.11 9.36
N ALA A 74 1.60 20.53 9.29
CA ALA A 74 2.66 20.69 10.28
C ALA A 74 2.91 22.15 10.71
N ASP A 75 2.86 23.09 9.76
CA ASP A 75 3.17 24.51 10.02
C ASP A 75 2.07 25.26 10.78
N SER A 76 0.85 24.72 10.81
CA SER A 76 -0.29 25.30 11.54
C SER A 76 -0.43 24.76 12.97
N LEU A 77 0.37 23.77 13.35
CA LEU A 77 0.29 23.16 14.67
C LEU A 77 1.04 24.00 15.71
N PRO A 78 0.53 24.08 16.96
CA PRO A 78 1.24 24.77 18.03
C PRO A 78 2.59 24.09 18.31
N PRO A 79 3.59 24.82 18.83
CA PRO A 79 4.85 24.20 19.21
C PRO A 79 4.62 23.11 20.27
N CYS A 80 5.33 21.99 20.15
CA CYS A 80 5.27 20.97 21.18
C CYS A 80 5.88 21.51 22.48
N ARG A 81 5.24 21.17 23.60
CA ARG A 81 5.79 21.48 24.92
C ARG A 81 7.05 20.62 25.14
N PRO A 82 8.17 21.18 25.63
CA PRO A 82 9.33 20.39 26.00
C PRO A 82 8.93 19.40 27.09
N THR A 83 9.15 18.11 26.87
CA THR A 83 9.18 17.12 27.95
C THR A 83 10.51 17.29 28.68
N ALA A 84 10.44 17.73 29.94
CA ALA A 84 11.57 17.82 30.86
C ALA A 84 12.07 16.43 31.26
#